data_AF-A0A9E0BQA6-F1
#
_entry.id   AF-A0A9E0BQA6-F1
#
_cell.length_a   1.000
_cell.length_b   1.000
_cell.length_c   1.000
_cell.angle_alpha   90.00
_cell.angle_beta   90.00
_cell.angle_gamma   90.00
#
_symmetry.space_group_name_H-M   'P 1'
#
loop_
_entity.id
_entity.type
_entity.pdbx_description
1 polymer ?
#
loop_
_entity_poly.entity_id
_entity_poly.type
_entity_poly.pdbx_seq_one_letter_code
_entity_poly.pdbx_strand_id
1 'polypeptide(L)'
;MRSTSTSYSCSRGSYDYSVDETISIKLPAPWIINGLGLHFTGGRELTFANANERVMFFDPSTHSKGNQAALVDRDAFLKLLEREGLEAIWIIAGEKSAYGGRGHHSGWGGSRAHTYLYRMKNGGFVVDKFLSTDLPTKSQLEEFSEG
;
A
#
# COMPACT_ATOMS: atom_id res chain seq x y z
N MET A 1 15.96 -0.25 -3.45
CA MET A 1 14.56 -0.70 -3.50
C MET A 1 14.05 -0.49 -4.92
N ARG A 2 13.57 -1.53 -5.63
CA ARG A 2 12.98 -1.38 -6.96
C ARG A 2 11.48 -1.08 -6.80
N SER A 3 10.96 -0.04 -7.46
CA SER A 3 9.53 0.24 -7.43
C SER A 3 8.76 -0.84 -8.18
N THR A 4 7.70 -1.38 -7.57
CA THR A 4 6.82 -2.42 -8.14
C THR A 4 5.64 -1.84 -8.94
N SER A 5 5.33 -0.57 -8.73
CA SER A 5 4.31 0.17 -9.48
C SER A 5 4.81 1.58 -9.83
N THR A 6 4.44 2.07 -11.02
CA THR A 6 4.55 3.48 -11.39
C THR A 6 3.17 4.10 -11.30
N SER A 7 3.07 5.23 -10.60
CA SER A 7 1.85 6.06 -10.59
C SER A 7 2.01 7.13 -11.67
N TYR A 8 1.10 7.16 -12.64
CA TYR A 8 1.01 8.27 -13.59
C TYR A 8 -0.11 9.20 -13.14
N SER A 9 0.24 10.44 -12.79
CA SER A 9 -0.71 11.51 -12.48
C SER A 9 -0.56 12.62 -13.52
N CYS A 10 -1.54 12.77 -14.41
CA CYS A 10 -1.62 13.92 -15.31
C CYS A 10 -2.73 14.85 -14.82
N SER A 11 -2.35 15.90 -14.08
CA SER A 11 -3.25 17.03 -13.82
C SER A 11 -3.14 18.00 -14.99
N ARG A 12 -4.11 17.97 -15.90
CA ARG A 12 -4.14 18.92 -17.00
C ARG A 12 -4.82 20.21 -16.52
N GLY A 13 -4.06 21.30 -16.54
CA GLY A 13 -4.49 22.60 -16.05
C GLY A 13 -5.58 23.27 -16.91
N SER A 14 -6.47 23.95 -16.19
CA SER A 14 -7.30 25.10 -16.56
C SER A 14 -8.45 24.93 -17.58
N TYR A 15 -9.65 25.11 -17.00
CA TYR A 15 -10.85 25.78 -17.51
C TYR A 15 -11.94 24.95 -18.23
N ASP A 16 -13.09 24.98 -17.55
CA ASP A 16 -14.48 24.67 -17.89
C ASP A 16 -14.95 23.22 -18.19
N TYR A 17 -15.79 22.77 -17.25
CA TYR A 17 -16.89 21.81 -17.34
C TYR A 17 -16.69 20.53 -18.18
N SER A 18 -16.36 19.44 -17.51
CA SER A 18 -17.22 18.25 -17.33
C SER A 18 -16.37 17.01 -17.02
N VAL A 19 -16.78 16.30 -15.96
CA VAL A 19 -16.22 15.05 -15.39
C VAL A 19 -15.06 15.25 -14.40
N ASP A 20 -15.39 14.98 -13.13
CA ASP A 20 -14.62 15.24 -11.91
C ASP A 20 -13.93 13.95 -11.41
N GLU A 21 -13.11 13.31 -12.25
CA GLU A 21 -12.36 12.11 -11.85
C GLU A 21 -10.86 12.27 -12.14
N THR A 22 -10.08 12.38 -11.07
CA THR A 22 -8.61 12.22 -11.13
C THR A 22 -8.33 10.75 -11.42
N ILE A 23 -8.10 10.40 -12.68
CA ILE A 23 -7.72 9.04 -13.06
C ILE A 23 -6.24 8.82 -12.68
N SER A 24 -6.00 8.40 -11.45
CA SER A 24 -4.70 7.88 -11.01
C SER A 24 -4.56 6.43 -11.45
N ILE A 25 -3.82 6.19 -12.51
CA ILE A 25 -3.61 4.85 -13.06
C ILE A 25 -2.35 4.25 -12.44
N LYS A 26 -2.48 3.10 -11.77
CA LYS A 26 -1.32 2.30 -11.31
C LYS A 26 -0.89 1.36 -12.44
N LEU A 27 0.25 1.66 -13.05
CA LEU A 27 0.87 0.77 -14.04
C LEU A 27 1.83 -0.21 -13.36
N PRO A 28 1.91 -1.46 -13.83
CA PRO A 28 2.98 -2.36 -13.40
C PRO A 28 4.32 -1.75 -13.79
N ALA A 29 5.31 -1.87 -12.91
CA ALA A 29 6.65 -1.36 -13.22
C ALA A 29 7.21 -2.03 -14.49
N PRO A 30 7.99 -1.33 -15.33
CA PRO A 30 8.47 -1.87 -16.60
C PRO A 30 9.22 -3.22 -16.49
N TRP A 31 9.93 -3.44 -15.39
CA TRP A 31 10.64 -4.70 -15.14
C TRP A 31 9.69 -5.88 -14.84
N ILE A 32 8.49 -5.61 -14.30
CA ILE A 32 7.45 -6.62 -14.10
C ILE A 32 6.79 -6.95 -15.44
N ILE A 33 6.48 -5.92 -16.24
CA ILE A 33 5.93 -6.10 -17.59
C ILE A 33 6.84 -7.00 -18.42
N ASN A 34 8.12 -6.64 -18.49
CA ASN A 34 9.12 -7.41 -19.22
C ASN A 34 9.35 -8.78 -18.58
N GLY A 35 9.43 -8.84 -17.24
CA GLY A 35 9.75 -10.06 -16.51
C GLY A 35 8.66 -11.14 -16.58
N LEU A 36 7.40 -10.73 -16.72
CA LEU A 36 6.23 -11.61 -16.86
C LEU A 36 5.75 -11.75 -18.31
N GLY A 37 6.39 -11.09 -19.28
CA GLY A 37 5.97 -11.11 -20.69
C GLY A 37 4.57 -10.55 -20.89
N LEU A 38 4.25 -9.48 -20.15
CA LEU A 38 2.92 -8.87 -20.19
C LEU A 38 2.77 -7.98 -21.42
N HIS A 39 1.59 -8.03 -22.02
CA HIS A 39 1.16 -7.09 -23.02
C HIS A 39 -0.21 -6.51 -22.64
N PHE A 40 -0.46 -5.29 -23.11
CA PHE A 40 -1.73 -4.62 -22.88
C PHE A 40 -2.80 -5.22 -23.78
N THR A 41 -3.92 -5.66 -23.19
CA THR A 41 -4.99 -6.34 -23.95
C THR A 41 -6.12 -5.40 -24.41
N GLY A 42 -6.11 -4.13 -23.99
CA GLY A 42 -7.00 -3.09 -24.52
C GLY A 42 -8.46 -3.15 -24.04
N GLY A 43 -9.13 -1.99 -24.15
CA GLY A 43 -10.58 -1.84 -24.03
C GLY A 43 -11.07 -1.40 -22.66
N ARG A 44 -11.09 -0.08 -22.39
CA ARG A 44 -11.65 0.59 -21.20
C ARG A 44 -11.06 0.25 -19.83
N GLU A 45 -10.34 -0.86 -19.70
CA GLU A 45 -9.78 -1.37 -18.45
C GLU A 45 -8.26 -1.53 -18.56
N LEU A 46 -7.56 -1.24 -17.47
CA LEU A 46 -6.11 -1.42 -17.37
C LEU A 46 -5.78 -2.87 -17.08
N THR A 47 -5.88 -3.69 -18.12
CA THR A 47 -5.65 -5.13 -18.05
C THR A 47 -4.41 -5.50 -18.86
N PHE A 48 -3.54 -6.31 -18.25
CA PHE A 48 -2.39 -6.90 -18.91
C PHE A 48 -2.45 -8.42 -18.84
N ALA A 49 -2.23 -9.07 -19.97
CA ALA A 49 -2.17 -10.52 -20.09
C ALA A 49 -0.77 -11.00 -20.46
N ASN A 50 -0.49 -12.26 -20.16
CA ASN A 50 0.69 -12.94 -20.67
C ASN A 50 0.47 -13.44 -22.11
N ALA A 51 1.50 -14.04 -22.72
CA ALA A 51 1.43 -14.61 -24.07
C ALA A 51 0.36 -15.71 -24.28
N ASN A 52 -0.25 -16.24 -23.22
CA ASN A 52 -1.34 -17.21 -23.30
C ASN A 52 -2.72 -16.56 -23.14
N GLU A 53 -2.83 -15.23 -23.27
CA GLU A 53 -4.05 -14.43 -23.08
C GLU A 53 -4.65 -14.53 -21.66
N ARG A 54 -3.87 -15.00 -20.68
CA ARG A 54 -4.29 -15.00 -19.28
C ARG A 54 -4.00 -13.65 -18.65
N VAL A 55 -5.03 -13.00 -18.13
CA VAL A 55 -4.89 -11.77 -17.33
C VAL A 55 -4.01 -12.03 -16.12
N MET A 56 -2.93 -11.27 -16.02
CA MET A 56 -1.95 -11.35 -14.94
C MET A 56 -1.89 -10.08 -14.11
N PHE A 57 -2.41 -8.97 -14.61
CA PHE A 57 -2.49 -7.71 -13.89
C PHE A 57 -3.75 -6.94 -14.26
N PHE A 58 -4.46 -6.41 -13.27
CA PHE A 58 -5.61 -5.53 -13.47
C PHE A 58 -5.88 -4.62 -12.26
N ASP A 59 -6.67 -3.56 -12.47
CA ASP A 59 -7.19 -2.71 -11.38
C ASP A 59 -8.67 -3.02 -11.12
N PRO A 60 -9.06 -3.56 -9.95
CA PRO A 60 -10.46 -3.90 -9.65
C PRO A 60 -11.36 -2.66 -9.53
N SER A 61 -10.80 -1.44 -9.40
CA SER A 61 -11.61 -0.22 -9.34
C SER A 61 -12.31 0.12 -10.65
N THR A 62 -11.98 -0.56 -11.76
CA THR A 62 -12.70 -0.43 -13.04
C THR A 62 -14.06 -1.12 -13.02
N HIS A 63 -14.28 -2.09 -12.12
CA HIS A 63 -15.50 -2.90 -12.01
C HIS A 63 -16.33 -2.60 -10.76
N SER A 64 -15.76 -1.91 -9.77
CA SER A 64 -16.39 -1.68 -8.47
C SER A 64 -15.96 -0.34 -7.88
N LYS A 65 -16.92 0.44 -7.35
CA LYS A 65 -16.60 1.69 -6.62
C LYS A 65 -15.77 1.33 -5.38
N GLY A 66 -14.47 1.60 -5.42
CA GLY A 66 -13.53 1.23 -4.37
C GLY A 66 -12.15 1.82 -4.60
N ASN A 67 -11.25 1.60 -3.63
CA ASN A 67 -9.87 2.11 -3.69
C ASN A 67 -9.10 1.52 -4.89
N GLN A 68 -8.45 2.36 -5.69
CA GLN A 68 -7.59 1.96 -6.81
C GLN A 68 -6.46 1.03 -6.35
N ALA A 69 -6.40 -0.18 -6.93
CA ALA A 69 -5.43 -1.20 -6.56
C ALA A 69 -4.80 -1.84 -7.80
N ALA A 70 -3.50 -2.08 -7.77
CA ALA A 70 -2.83 -2.85 -8.80
C ALA A 70 -2.75 -4.31 -8.34
N LEU A 71 -3.60 -5.19 -8.89
CA LEU A 71 -3.55 -6.62 -8.58
C LEU A 71 -2.67 -7.33 -9.60
N VAL A 72 -1.83 -8.25 -9.13
CA VAL A 72 -0.98 -9.12 -9.95
C VAL A 72 -1.19 -10.57 -9.55
N ASP A 73 -1.10 -11.50 -10.51
CA ASP A 73 -1.08 -12.93 -10.21
C ASP A 73 0.06 -13.26 -9.24
N ARG A 74 -0.32 -13.77 -8.06
CA ARG A 74 0.60 -13.99 -6.94
C ARG A 74 1.74 -14.93 -7.32
N ASP A 75 1.41 -16.06 -7.94
CA ASP A 75 2.40 -17.12 -8.18
C ASP A 75 3.36 -16.71 -9.29
N ALA A 76 2.86 -16.03 -10.33
CA ALA A 76 3.71 -15.45 -11.37
C ALA A 76 4.65 -14.39 -10.79
N PHE A 77 4.13 -13.49 -9.94
CA PHE A 77 4.92 -12.44 -9.31
C PHE A 77 6.00 -12.99 -8.36
N LEU A 78 5.67 -13.96 -7.50
CA LEU A 78 6.64 -14.57 -6.59
C LEU A 78 7.74 -15.34 -7.34
N LYS A 79 7.39 -16.07 -8.40
CA LYS A 79 8.38 -16.74 -9.27
C LYS A 79 9.30 -15.75 -9.98
N LEU A 80 8.76 -14.61 -10.43
CA LEU A 80 9.58 -13.53 -10.99
C LEU A 80 10.57 -13.02 -9.96
N LEU A 81 10.10 -12.73 -8.73
CA LEU A 81 10.99 -12.24 -7.67
C LEU A 81 12.09 -13.23 -7.34
N GLU A 82 11.76 -14.52 -7.20
CA GLU A 82 12.74 -15.58 -6.96
C GLU A 82 13.78 -15.65 -8.08
N ARG A 83 13.34 -15.61 -9.35
CA ARG A 83 14.23 -15.58 -10.52
C ARG A 83 15.20 -14.39 -10.51
N GLU A 84 14.73 -13.23 -10.06
CA GLU A 84 15.52 -11.99 -10.00
C GLU A 84 16.34 -11.85 -8.70
N GLY A 85 16.30 -12.84 -7.81
CA GLY A 85 16.97 -12.78 -6.50
C GLY A 85 16.37 -11.73 -5.56
N LEU A 86 15.07 -11.45 -5.70
CA LEU A 86 14.31 -10.48 -4.92
C LEU A 86 13.31 -11.18 -3.99
N GLU A 87 12.87 -10.47 -2.94
CA GLU A 87 11.85 -10.94 -2.00
C GLU A 87 10.73 -9.89 -1.88
N ALA A 88 9.49 -10.35 -1.80
CA ALA A 88 8.35 -9.48 -1.52
C ALA A 88 8.28 -9.18 -0.02
N ILE A 89 8.30 -7.88 0.32
CA ILE A 89 8.17 -7.40 1.69
C ILE A 89 6.97 -6.46 1.78
N TRP A 90 6.05 -6.73 2.71
CA TRP A 90 4.98 -5.81 3.07
C TRP A 90 5.27 -5.19 4.42
N ILE A 91 5.17 -3.86 4.49
CA ILE A 91 5.40 -3.10 5.72
C ILE A 91 4.05 -2.58 6.20
N ILE A 92 3.66 -2.96 7.41
CA ILE A 92 2.49 -2.41 8.09
C ILE A 92 3.02 -1.65 9.30
N ALA A 93 2.87 -0.33 9.30
CA ALA A 93 3.31 0.52 10.38
C ALA A 93 2.15 1.41 10.85
N GLY A 94 2.14 1.70 12.14
CA GLY A 94 1.16 2.59 12.74
C GLY A 94 1.55 2.99 14.15
N GLU A 95 0.96 4.10 14.59
CA GLU A 95 1.13 4.62 15.93
C GLU A 95 -0.25 4.82 16.56
N LYS A 96 -0.36 4.51 17.84
CA LYS A 96 -1.53 4.84 18.64
C LYS A 96 -1.08 5.58 19.89
N SER A 97 -1.65 6.76 20.09
CA SER A 97 -1.39 7.62 21.25
C SER A 97 -2.65 7.76 22.09
N ALA A 98 -2.47 7.81 23.41
CA ALA A 98 -3.53 8.03 24.37
C ALA A 98 -3.56 9.50 24.78
N TYR A 99 -4.73 10.13 24.75
CA TYR A 99 -4.94 11.48 25.21
C TYR A 99 -6.18 11.55 26.12
N GLY A 100 -6.12 12.37 27.16
CA GLY A 100 -7.10 12.48 28.25
C GLY A 100 -7.03 13.85 28.94
N GLY A 101 -7.65 13.99 30.12
CA GLY A 101 -7.67 15.24 30.90
C GLY A 101 -8.86 16.17 30.63
N ARG A 102 -8.98 17.21 31.46
CA ARG A 102 -10.08 18.21 31.39
C ARG A 102 -9.85 19.25 30.29
N GLY A 103 -10.70 19.20 29.26
CA GLY A 103 -10.71 20.16 28.15
C GLY A 103 -9.62 19.89 27.10
N HIS A 104 -10.01 19.93 25.82
CA HIS A 104 -9.12 19.86 24.64
C HIS A 104 -8.01 18.78 24.62
N HIS A 105 -8.15 17.66 25.34
CA HIS A 105 -7.16 16.57 25.35
C HIS A 105 -5.76 17.01 25.79
N SER A 106 -5.66 17.83 26.86
CA SER A 106 -4.38 18.39 27.29
C SER A 106 -3.40 17.36 27.86
N GLY A 107 -3.90 16.26 28.44
CA GLY A 107 -3.07 15.20 29.00
C GLY A 107 -2.66 14.15 27.97
N TRP A 108 -1.36 13.91 27.82
CA TRP A 108 -0.82 12.82 27.00
C TRP A 108 -0.50 11.60 27.87
N GLY A 109 -1.12 10.45 27.57
CA GLY A 109 -1.01 9.20 28.33
C GLY A 109 0.01 8.21 27.79
N GLY A 110 0.85 8.63 26.83
CA GLY A 110 1.81 7.76 26.15
C GLY A 110 1.43 7.41 24.72
N SER A 111 2.39 6.84 23.99
CA SER A 111 2.20 6.34 22.63
C SER A 111 2.79 4.95 22.46
N ARG A 112 2.28 4.22 21.47
CA ARG A 112 2.83 2.95 21.03
C ARG A 112 2.89 2.93 19.52
N ALA A 113 4.10 2.89 18.98
CA ALA A 113 4.31 2.64 17.57
C ALA A 113 4.62 1.16 17.31
N HIS A 114 4.18 0.68 16.17
CA HIS A 114 4.47 -0.66 15.69
C HIS A 114 4.87 -0.62 14.23
N THR A 115 5.79 -1.49 13.86
CA THR A 115 6.14 -1.79 12.47
C THR A 115 6.24 -3.30 12.32
N TYR A 116 5.53 -3.84 11.35
CA TYR A 116 5.52 -5.26 11.01
C TYR A 116 6.05 -5.43 9.59
N LEU A 117 7.08 -6.26 9.43
CA LEU A 117 7.63 -6.64 8.13
C LEU A 117 7.15 -8.04 7.80
N TYR A 118 6.22 -8.17 6.87
CA TYR A 118 5.72 -9.44 6.37
C TYR A 118 6.53 -9.87 5.16
N ARG A 119 6.95 -11.13 5.15
CA ARG A 119 7.66 -11.80 4.04
C ARG A 119 6.93 -13.09 3.70
N MET A 120 6.77 -13.39 2.43
CA MET A 120 6.17 -14.66 2.00
C MET A 120 7.25 -15.74 1.92
N LYS A 121 7.14 -16.81 2.71
CA LYS A 121 8.02 -17.98 2.66
C LYS A 121 7.20 -19.26 2.71
N ASN A 122 7.47 -20.18 1.77
CA ASN A 122 6.83 -21.51 1.71
C ASN A 122 5.29 -21.48 1.78
N GLY A 123 4.64 -20.48 1.15
CA GLY A 123 3.19 -20.33 1.15
C GLY A 123 2.58 -19.73 2.43
N GLY A 124 3.40 -19.31 3.39
CA GLY A 124 2.98 -18.59 4.59
C GLY A 124 3.71 -17.26 4.78
N PHE A 125 3.26 -16.45 5.74
CA PHE A 125 3.92 -15.21 6.10
C PHE A 125 4.86 -15.39 7.30
N VAL A 126 6.09 -14.91 7.16
CA VAL A 126 7.02 -14.67 8.27
C VAL A 126 6.99 -13.19 8.61
N VAL A 127 6.90 -12.85 9.90
CA VAL A 127 6.70 -11.47 10.37
C VAL A 127 7.78 -11.07 11.35
N ASP A 128 8.54 -10.02 11.04
CA ASP A 128 9.34 -9.31 12.04
C ASP A 128 8.51 -8.20 12.67
N LYS A 129 8.62 -8.04 13.99
CA LYS A 129 7.85 -7.06 14.76
C LYS A 129 8.79 -6.09 15.46
N PHE A 130 8.58 -4.81 15.22
CA PHE A 130 9.27 -3.72 15.89
C PHE A 130 8.21 -2.93 16.65
N LEU A 131 8.41 -2.77 17.95
CA LEU A 131 7.50 -2.04 18.83
C LEU A 131 8.32 -0.99 19.56
N SER A 132 7.84 0.24 19.58
CA SER A 132 8.32 1.28 20.50
C SER A 132 7.16 1.76 21.35
N THR A 133 7.48 2.20 22.56
CA THR A 133 6.49 2.72 23.50
C THR A 133 7.10 3.92 24.17
N ASP A 134 6.43 5.05 24.06
CA ASP A 134 6.80 6.26 24.76
C ASP A 134 5.89 6.40 25.96
N LEU A 135 6.49 6.37 27.15
CA LEU A 135 5.76 6.45 28.41
C LEU A 135 5.58 7.91 28.80
N PRO A 136 4.40 8.28 29.36
CA PRO A 136 4.18 9.60 29.90
C PRO A 136 5.07 9.84 31.12
N THR A 137 5.50 11.08 31.31
CA THR A 137 6.09 11.53 32.57
C THR A 137 5.02 11.58 33.67
N LYS A 138 5.43 11.65 34.95
CA LYS A 138 4.49 11.73 36.08
C LYS A 138 3.49 12.89 35.94
N SER A 139 3.96 14.08 35.57
CA SER A 139 3.12 15.26 35.38
C SER A 139 2.12 15.09 34.22
N GLN A 140 2.53 14.46 33.11
CA GLN A 140 1.64 14.18 31.98
C GLN A 140 0.58 13.12 32.34
N LEU A 141 0.94 12.15 33.19
CA LEU A 141 0.02 11.13 33.66
C LEU A 141 -1.02 11.70 34.63
N GLU A 142 -0.61 12.63 35.51
CA GLU A 142 -1.51 13.38 36.39
C GLU A 142 -2.53 14.15 35.56
N GLU A 143 -2.07 14.95 34.59
CA GLU A 143 -2.94 15.70 33.68
C GLU A 143 -3.87 14.80 32.85
N PHE A 144 -3.37 13.64 32.39
CA PHE A 144 -4.18 12.63 31.70
C PHE A 144 -5.31 12.05 32.58
N SER A 145 -5.06 11.92 33.89
CA SER A 145 -5.97 11.29 34.85
C SER A 145 -6.98 12.25 35.49
N GLU A 146 -6.85 13.56 35.26
CA GLU A 146 -7.75 14.61 35.80
C GLU A 146 -9.13 14.70 35.08
N GLY A 147 -9.41 13.76 34.16
CA GLY A 147 -10.66 13.67 33.37
C GLY A 147 -11.88 13.23 34.17
#